data_AF-A0A7J5X343-F1
#
_entry.id   AF-A0A7J5X343-F1
#
_cell.length_a   1.000
_cell.length_b   1.000
_cell.length_c   1.000
_cell.angle_alpha   90.00
_cell.angle_beta   90.00
_cell.angle_gamma   90.00
#
_symmetry.space_group_name_H-M   'P 1'
#
loop_
_entity.id
_entity.type
_entity.pdbx_description
1 polymer ?
#
loop_
_entity_poly.entity_id
_entity_poly.type
_entity_poly.pdbx_seq_one_letter_code
_entity_poly.pdbx_strand_id
1 'polypeptide(L)'
;MAQTRARIFASACAGGVGVAIVLGGCGSTEPAGTGAPISATPSSTTPGSVTPSGVTAGAATTTHGASDSPTTPTVVYRAPFIERVEWTDTEVGPSLSVFPTTSGRYTQDPTAMAAAWREVVGLDAGADTPGMQAQFECHWRFARIVEPEKPSWNLEPGRPVVTEEDMIGARCNPGFAEEY
;
A
#
# COMPACT_ATOMS: atom_id res chain seq x y z
N MET A 1 43.97 -11.29 22.30
CA MET A 1 43.75 -10.38 23.44
C MET A 1 43.62 -8.98 22.87
N ALA A 2 42.40 -8.46 22.73
CA ALA A 2 42.12 -7.13 22.23
C ALA A 2 41.00 -6.53 23.08
N GLN A 3 41.15 -5.25 23.37
CA GLN A 3 40.78 -4.61 24.63
C GLN A 3 39.37 -4.02 24.57
N THR A 4 38.45 -4.55 25.39
CA THR A 4 37.11 -4.03 25.62
C THR A 4 37.18 -2.64 26.24
N ARG A 5 36.75 -1.60 25.51
CA ARG A 5 36.51 -0.26 26.06
C ARG A 5 35.04 -0.12 26.45
N ALA A 6 34.76 -0.37 27.73
CA ALA A 6 33.49 -0.01 28.35
C ALA A 6 33.36 1.52 28.40
N ARG A 7 32.25 2.07 27.88
CA ARG A 7 31.87 3.47 28.07
C ARG A 7 30.79 3.54 29.13
N ILE A 8 31.18 4.04 30.30
CA ILE A 8 30.31 4.38 31.41
C ILE A 8 29.68 5.73 31.08
N PHE A 9 28.37 5.77 30.87
CA PHE A 9 27.60 7.01 30.93
C PHE A 9 26.74 6.97 32.19
N ALA A 10 27.23 7.67 33.22
CA ALA A 10 26.41 8.11 34.33
C ALA A 10 25.69 9.39 33.88
N SER A 11 24.36 9.41 33.96
CA SER A 11 23.62 10.66 34.00
C SER A 11 22.49 10.56 35.00
N ALA A 12 22.39 11.61 35.80
CA ALA A 12 21.80 11.63 37.12
C ALA A 12 20.28 11.83 37.12
N CYS A 13 19.65 11.29 38.16
CA CYS A 13 18.25 11.44 38.50
C CYS A 13 17.92 12.86 39.00
N ALA A 14 16.87 13.47 38.45
CA ALA A 14 15.99 14.43 39.11
C ALA A 14 14.64 14.30 38.37
N GLY A 15 13.53 13.85 38.95
CA GLY A 15 12.94 14.32 40.20
C GLY A 15 11.69 15.12 39.80
N GLY A 16 10.52 14.49 39.84
CA GLY A 16 9.26 15.14 39.46
C GLY A 16 8.05 14.21 39.63
N VAL A 17 7.58 14.12 40.87
CA VAL A 17 6.34 13.44 41.25
C VAL A 17 5.13 14.20 40.70
N GLY A 18 4.28 13.51 39.95
CA GLY A 18 2.96 13.99 39.55
C GLY A 18 1.94 12.87 39.68
N VAL A 19 1.41 12.68 40.90
CA VAL A 19 0.24 11.83 41.15
C VAL A 19 -0.98 12.74 41.20
N ALA A 20 -1.90 12.57 40.27
CA ALA A 20 -3.29 13.00 40.43
C ALA A 20 -4.20 11.89 39.90
N ILE A 21 -4.79 11.18 40.86
CA ILE A 21 -5.85 10.20 40.69
C ILE A 21 -7.15 10.97 40.53
N VAL A 22 -7.93 10.70 39.49
CA VAL A 22 -9.39 10.92 39.52
C VAL A 22 -10.08 9.69 38.95
N LEU A 23 -10.82 9.02 39.83
CA LEU A 23 -11.74 7.93 39.56
C LEU A 23 -12.99 8.47 38.83
N GLY A 24 -13.41 7.79 37.77
CA GLY A 24 -14.67 8.06 37.08
C GLY A 24 -15.10 6.83 36.29
N GLY A 25 -15.72 5.86 36.97
CA GLY A 25 -16.45 4.78 36.33
C GLY A 25 -17.90 5.20 36.05
N CYS A 26 -18.45 4.76 34.93
CA CYS A 26 -19.84 4.35 34.83
C CYS A 26 -19.94 3.32 33.70
N GLY A 27 -20.20 2.07 34.08
CA GLY A 27 -20.52 1.02 33.13
C GLY A 27 -21.93 1.20 32.59
N SER A 28 -22.17 0.67 31.40
CA SER A 28 -23.50 0.20 31.00
C SER A 28 -23.32 -0.99 30.06
N THR A 29 -23.96 -2.05 30.50
CA THR A 29 -24.07 -3.43 30.01
C THR A 29 -24.53 -3.55 28.55
N GLU A 30 -24.04 -4.62 27.92
CA GLU A 30 -24.51 -5.18 26.64
C GLU A 30 -26.02 -5.47 26.62
N PRO A 31 -26.59 -5.71 25.42
CA PRO A 31 -27.02 -7.09 25.20
C PRO A 31 -26.54 -7.70 23.88
N ALA A 32 -26.07 -8.94 24.00
CA ALA A 32 -25.95 -9.91 22.93
C ALA A 32 -27.32 -10.12 22.25
N GLY A 33 -27.33 -10.00 20.93
CA GLY A 33 -28.47 -10.27 20.06
C GLY A 33 -28.12 -11.34 19.03
N THR A 34 -28.55 -12.55 19.34
CA THR A 34 -28.66 -13.79 18.54
C THR A 34 -28.97 -13.59 17.05
N GLY A 35 -28.28 -14.34 16.18
CA GLY A 35 -28.71 -14.53 14.79
C GLY A 35 -27.72 -15.30 13.92
N ALA A 36 -27.75 -16.63 14.02
CA ALA A 36 -27.02 -17.57 13.16
C ALA A 36 -27.62 -17.61 11.72
N PRO A 37 -26.98 -18.33 10.78
CA PRO A 37 -26.85 -17.97 9.36
C PRO A 37 -28.00 -18.45 8.48
N ILE A 38 -28.28 -17.71 7.39
CA ILE A 38 -29.08 -18.24 6.27
C ILE A 38 -28.50 -17.85 4.91
N SER A 39 -28.03 -18.91 4.24
CA SER A 39 -28.34 -19.29 2.86
C SER A 39 -28.07 -18.32 1.72
N ALA A 40 -27.08 -18.75 0.94
CA ALA A 40 -26.88 -18.43 -0.46
C ALA A 40 -28.15 -18.64 -1.31
N THR A 41 -28.33 -17.75 -2.29
CA THR A 41 -29.06 -18.04 -3.52
C THR A 41 -28.36 -17.32 -4.66
N PRO A 42 -27.64 -18.02 -5.57
CA PRO A 42 -27.39 -17.50 -6.89
C PRO A 42 -28.63 -17.74 -7.75
N SER A 43 -29.29 -16.67 -8.19
CA SER A 43 -30.30 -16.77 -9.24
C SER A 43 -29.62 -17.18 -10.55
N SER A 44 -29.75 -18.46 -10.88
CA SER A 44 -29.47 -18.99 -12.21
C SER A 44 -30.62 -18.59 -13.15
N THR A 45 -30.33 -17.78 -14.16
CA THR A 45 -31.19 -17.61 -15.32
C THR A 45 -30.41 -18.05 -16.55
N THR A 46 -30.73 -19.24 -17.03
CA THR A 46 -30.29 -19.80 -18.33
C THR A 46 -31.49 -19.75 -19.31
N PRO A 47 -31.31 -20.07 -20.60
CA PRO A 47 -31.12 -19.13 -21.69
C PRO A 47 -32.36 -18.96 -22.59
N GLY A 48 -32.58 -17.75 -23.11
CA GLY A 48 -33.52 -17.50 -24.20
C GLY A 48 -32.88 -17.81 -25.55
N SER A 49 -33.09 -19.02 -26.06
CA SER A 49 -32.76 -19.42 -27.42
C SER A 49 -33.77 -18.83 -28.40
N VAL A 50 -33.34 -17.90 -29.25
CA VAL A 50 -34.09 -17.46 -30.43
C VAL A 50 -33.33 -17.84 -31.70
N THR A 51 -33.88 -18.77 -32.44
CA THR A 51 -33.53 -19.09 -33.83
C THR A 51 -34.12 -18.04 -34.77
N PRO A 52 -33.33 -17.48 -35.71
CA PRO A 52 -33.86 -17.01 -36.97
C PRO A 52 -33.47 -17.98 -38.11
N SER A 53 -34.50 -18.49 -38.77
CA SER A 53 -34.40 -19.15 -40.08
C SER A 53 -34.30 -18.10 -41.19
N GLY A 54 -33.44 -18.38 -42.17
CA GLY A 54 -33.57 -17.94 -43.57
C GLY A 54 -33.14 -16.50 -43.87
N VAL A 55 -32.12 -16.32 -44.70
CA VAL A 55 -32.22 -16.32 -46.17
C VAL A 55 -30.82 -16.28 -46.78
N THR A 56 -30.59 -17.10 -47.79
CA THR A 56 -29.39 -17.06 -48.63
C THR A 56 -29.52 -15.87 -49.58
N ALA A 57 -28.72 -14.83 -49.38
CA ALA A 57 -28.52 -13.77 -50.35
C ALA A 57 -27.01 -13.56 -50.50
N GLY A 58 -26.48 -14.05 -51.63
CA GLY A 58 -25.10 -13.79 -52.04
C GLY A 58 -24.92 -12.31 -52.35
N ALA A 59 -24.36 -11.58 -51.39
CA ALA A 59 -23.83 -10.25 -51.61
C ALA A 59 -22.31 -10.38 -51.80
N ALA A 60 -21.85 -10.06 -53.01
CA ALA A 60 -20.44 -9.91 -53.32
C ALA A 60 -19.82 -8.88 -52.35
N THR A 61 -19.07 -9.37 -51.37
CA THR A 61 -18.35 -8.53 -50.43
C THR A 61 -17.02 -8.19 -51.07
N THR A 62 -16.92 -6.98 -51.60
CA THR A 62 -15.63 -6.32 -51.84
C THR A 62 -14.84 -6.42 -50.54
N THR A 63 -13.82 -7.27 -50.53
CA THR A 63 -12.83 -7.36 -49.44
C THR A 63 -12.16 -6.00 -49.38
N HIS A 64 -12.69 -5.10 -48.56
CA HIS A 64 -11.92 -3.98 -48.06
C HIS A 64 -10.81 -4.62 -47.23
N GLY A 65 -9.59 -4.57 -47.76
CA GLY A 65 -8.41 -5.01 -47.02
C GLY A 65 -8.50 -4.40 -45.64
N ALA A 66 -8.53 -5.25 -44.62
CA ALA A 66 -8.37 -4.80 -43.25
C ALA A 66 -7.07 -4.02 -43.22
N SER A 67 -7.16 -2.70 -43.08
CA SER A 67 -6.02 -1.87 -42.74
C SER A 67 -5.51 -2.41 -41.42
N ASP A 68 -4.42 -3.16 -41.50
CA ASP A 68 -3.67 -3.63 -40.33
C ASP A 68 -3.09 -2.37 -39.68
N SER A 69 -3.89 -1.79 -38.78
CA SER A 69 -3.44 -0.67 -37.98
C SER A 69 -2.28 -1.19 -37.14
N PRO A 70 -1.11 -0.53 -37.14
CA PRO A 70 0.01 -0.99 -36.34
C PRO A 70 -0.44 -1.03 -34.87
N THR A 71 -0.61 -2.24 -34.34
CA THR A 71 -0.86 -2.44 -32.92
C THR A 71 0.47 -2.30 -32.21
N THR A 72 0.69 -1.16 -31.56
CA THR A 72 1.84 -1.00 -30.67
C THR A 72 1.79 -2.10 -29.61
N PRO A 73 2.86 -2.90 -29.43
CA PRO A 73 2.87 -3.95 -28.42
C PRO A 73 2.64 -3.33 -27.05
N THR A 74 1.66 -3.84 -26.30
CA THR A 74 1.41 -3.42 -24.93
C THR A 74 2.53 -3.94 -24.03
N VAL A 75 3.21 -3.02 -23.34
CA VAL A 75 4.21 -3.39 -22.32
C VAL A 75 3.47 -3.93 -21.09
N VAL A 76 3.86 -5.14 -20.67
CA VAL A 76 3.33 -5.76 -19.44
C VAL A 76 4.39 -5.69 -18.36
N TYR A 77 4.17 -4.85 -17.35
CA TYR A 77 5.03 -4.75 -16.18
C TYR A 77 4.73 -5.88 -15.19
N ARG A 78 5.77 -6.57 -14.73
CA ARG A 78 5.69 -7.69 -13.79
C ARG A 78 6.71 -7.50 -12.67
N ALA A 79 6.48 -8.19 -11.56
CA ALA A 79 7.43 -8.26 -10.44
C ALA A 79 8.85 -8.65 -10.90
N PRO A 80 9.91 -8.22 -10.20
CA PRO A 80 9.87 -7.46 -8.93
C PRO A 80 9.48 -5.99 -9.13
N PHE A 81 8.72 -5.47 -8.18
CA PHE A 81 8.27 -4.07 -8.14
C PHE A 81 9.19 -3.20 -7.28
N ILE A 82 9.87 -3.79 -6.30
CA ILE A 82 10.84 -3.14 -5.42
C ILE A 82 12.24 -3.68 -5.71
N GLU A 83 13.21 -2.79 -5.92
CA GLU A 83 14.59 -3.16 -6.19
C GLU A 83 15.35 -3.44 -4.90
N ARG A 84 15.22 -2.54 -3.93
CA ARG A 84 15.93 -2.58 -2.64
C ARG A 84 15.26 -1.66 -1.63
N VAL A 85 15.66 -1.84 -0.37
CA VAL A 85 15.36 -0.92 0.73
C VAL A 85 16.66 -0.56 1.45
N GLU A 86 16.71 0.63 2.05
CA GLU A 86 17.91 1.11 2.77
C GLU A 86 17.49 1.93 3.99
N TRP A 87 18.02 1.58 5.16
CA TRP A 87 17.82 2.34 6.39
C TRP A 87 18.81 3.50 6.47
N THR A 88 18.32 4.67 6.87
CA THR A 88 19.12 5.83 7.23
C THR A 88 18.65 6.36 8.58
N ASP A 89 19.58 6.76 9.44
CA ASP A 89 19.28 7.52 10.65
C ASP A 89 19.20 9.02 10.29
N THR A 90 18.07 9.66 10.58
CA THR A 90 17.83 11.09 10.33
C THR A 90 17.67 11.85 11.65
N GLU A 91 17.49 13.16 11.58
CA GLU A 91 17.25 13.98 12.78
C GLU A 91 15.94 13.61 13.50
N VAL A 92 14.96 13.09 12.78
CA VAL A 92 13.65 12.73 13.31
C VAL A 92 13.51 11.23 13.65
N GLY A 93 14.48 10.40 13.25
CA GLY A 93 14.54 8.99 13.60
C GLY A 93 15.04 8.09 12.47
N PRO A 94 14.92 6.75 12.61
CA PRO A 94 15.24 5.83 11.52
C PRO A 94 14.19 5.93 10.41
N SER A 95 14.66 5.87 9.17
CA SER A 95 13.84 5.99 7.96
C SER A 95 14.25 4.95 6.93
N LEU A 96 13.26 4.25 6.39
CA LEU A 96 13.46 3.23 5.38
C LEU A 96 13.18 3.82 4.00
N SER A 97 14.22 4.04 3.21
CA SER A 97 14.09 4.39 1.80
C SER A 97 13.74 3.14 0.98
N VAL A 98 12.61 3.17 0.29
CA VAL A 98 12.14 2.12 -0.63
C VAL A 98 12.38 2.54 -2.07
N PHE A 99 13.11 1.73 -2.84
CA PHE A 99 13.47 2.02 -4.24
C PHE A 99 12.62 1.17 -5.20
N PRO A 100 11.62 1.75 -5.89
CA PRO A 100 10.79 1.01 -6.83
C PRO A 100 11.53 0.79 -8.17
N THR A 101 11.35 -0.39 -8.76
CA THR A 101 11.80 -0.71 -10.11
C THR A 101 10.97 0.06 -11.16
N THR A 102 11.40 0.03 -12.42
CA THR A 102 10.56 0.47 -13.56
C THR A 102 9.20 -0.24 -13.56
N SER A 103 9.15 -1.53 -13.27
CA SER A 103 7.87 -2.26 -13.17
C SER A 103 7.00 -1.73 -12.04
N GLY A 104 7.56 -1.45 -10.86
CA GLY A 104 6.81 -0.86 -9.75
C GLY A 104 6.26 0.53 -10.07
N ARG A 105 7.04 1.34 -10.78
CA ARG A 105 6.66 2.69 -11.20
C ARG A 105 5.50 2.70 -12.20
N TYR A 106 5.49 1.77 -13.16
CA TYR A 106 4.58 1.86 -14.32
C TYR A 106 3.51 0.77 -14.41
N THR A 107 3.52 -0.21 -13.50
CA THR A 107 2.46 -1.22 -13.48
C THR A 107 1.08 -0.61 -13.25
N GLN A 108 0.12 -1.12 -14.02
CA GLN A 108 -1.31 -0.80 -13.93
C GLN A 108 -2.11 -1.93 -13.26
N ASP A 109 -1.44 -3.00 -12.80
CA ASP A 109 -2.07 -4.10 -12.11
C ASP A 109 -2.53 -3.64 -10.71
N PRO A 110 -3.84 -3.67 -10.40
CA PRO A 110 -4.35 -3.23 -9.10
C PRO A 110 -3.86 -4.13 -7.94
N THR A 111 -3.41 -5.35 -8.23
CA THR A 111 -2.87 -6.28 -7.22
C THR A 111 -1.39 -6.03 -6.92
N ALA A 112 -0.70 -5.25 -7.77
CA ALA A 112 0.74 -5.04 -7.64
C ALA A 112 1.12 -4.28 -6.36
N MET A 113 0.23 -3.43 -5.81
CA MET A 113 0.50 -2.74 -4.54
C MET A 113 0.74 -3.71 -3.40
N ALA A 114 -0.17 -4.66 -3.20
CA ALA A 114 -0.06 -5.68 -2.16
C ALA A 114 1.15 -6.60 -2.42
N ALA A 115 1.44 -6.90 -3.68
CA ALA A 115 2.64 -7.65 -4.03
C ALA A 115 3.93 -6.89 -3.68
N ALA A 116 4.01 -5.61 -4.03
CA ALA A 116 5.16 -4.75 -3.75
C ALA A 116 5.36 -4.54 -2.24
N TRP A 117 4.29 -4.40 -1.44
CA TRP A 117 4.43 -4.35 0.01
C TRP A 117 5.05 -5.63 0.59
N ARG A 118 4.62 -6.81 0.10
CA ARG A 118 5.26 -8.09 0.48
C ARG A 118 6.72 -8.17 0.07
N GLU A 119 7.11 -7.54 -1.04
CA GLU A 119 8.53 -7.43 -1.43
C GLU A 119 9.31 -6.54 -0.46
N VAL A 120 8.76 -5.40 -0.02
CA VAL A 120 9.37 -4.56 1.03
C VAL A 120 9.58 -5.37 2.31
N VAL A 121 8.55 -6.04 2.82
CA VAL A 121 8.64 -6.87 4.04
C VAL A 121 9.57 -8.07 3.85
N GLY A 122 9.64 -8.62 2.63
CA GLY A 122 10.58 -9.68 2.28
C GLY A 122 12.04 -9.23 2.25
N LEU A 123 12.30 -7.96 1.92
CA LEU A 123 13.63 -7.35 1.97
C LEU A 123 14.01 -6.93 3.40
N ASP A 124 13.05 -6.45 4.19
CA ASP A 124 13.23 -6.12 5.61
C ASP A 124 11.96 -6.38 6.42
N ALA A 125 12.00 -7.41 7.27
CA ALA A 125 10.84 -7.79 8.09
C ALA A 125 10.48 -6.75 9.17
N GLY A 126 11.40 -5.86 9.54
CA GLY A 126 11.16 -4.76 10.47
C GLY A 126 10.26 -3.68 9.89
N ALA A 127 10.05 -3.66 8.56
CA ALA A 127 9.12 -2.76 7.91
C ALA A 127 7.64 -3.11 8.14
N ASP A 128 7.33 -4.33 8.62
CA ASP A 128 5.96 -4.84 8.78
C ASP A 128 5.23 -4.21 9.97
N THR A 129 4.96 -2.92 9.86
CA THR A 129 4.17 -2.15 10.81
C THR A 129 3.00 -1.47 10.10
N PRO A 130 1.85 -1.30 10.78
CA PRO A 130 0.69 -0.63 10.16
C PRO A 130 1.00 0.79 9.66
N GLY A 131 1.83 1.56 10.38
CA GLY A 131 2.20 2.92 10.01
C GLY A 131 3.07 2.96 8.75
N MET A 132 4.05 2.07 8.62
CA MET A 132 4.90 2.01 7.42
C MET A 132 4.12 1.50 6.20
N GLN A 133 3.21 0.54 6.37
CA GLN A 133 2.34 0.09 5.29
C GLN A 133 1.45 1.23 4.78
N ALA A 134 0.81 1.98 5.69
CA ALA A 134 -0.08 3.07 5.30
C ALA A 134 0.66 4.19 4.54
N GLN A 135 1.89 4.52 4.96
CA GLN A 135 2.78 5.43 4.21
C GLN A 135 3.09 4.87 2.82
N PHE A 136 3.48 3.58 2.73
CA PHE A 136 3.80 2.94 1.46
C PHE A 136 2.62 2.94 0.49
N GLU A 137 1.41 2.64 0.96
CA GLU A 137 0.19 2.64 0.15
C GLU A 137 -0.11 4.05 -0.40
N CYS A 138 0.09 5.08 0.42
CA CYS A 138 0.00 6.48 -0.05
C CYS A 138 1.05 6.78 -1.11
N HIS A 139 2.31 6.39 -0.91
CA HIS A 139 3.36 6.59 -1.89
C HIS A 139 3.07 5.86 -3.22
N TRP A 140 2.60 4.61 -3.14
CA TRP A 140 2.26 3.80 -4.31
C TRP A 140 1.13 4.42 -5.13
N ARG A 141 0.09 4.93 -4.47
CA ARG A 141 -1.11 5.47 -5.15
C ARG A 141 -0.94 6.92 -5.59
N PHE A 142 -0.22 7.74 -4.82
CA PHE A 142 -0.14 9.18 -5.00
C PHE A 142 1.25 9.65 -5.42
N ALA A 143 2.27 9.46 -4.57
CA ALA A 143 3.61 9.99 -4.84
C ALA A 143 4.22 9.44 -6.13
N ARG A 144 3.94 8.16 -6.47
CA ARG A 144 4.33 7.52 -7.73
C ARG A 144 3.84 8.28 -8.97
N ILE A 145 2.70 8.95 -8.88
CA ILE A 145 2.07 9.68 -9.99
C ILE A 145 2.43 11.16 -9.95
N VAL A 146 2.43 11.77 -8.76
CA VAL A 146 2.61 13.21 -8.57
C VAL A 146 4.09 13.61 -8.58
N GLU A 147 4.97 12.73 -8.07
CA GLU A 147 6.42 12.96 -8.00
C GLU A 147 7.17 11.74 -8.59
N PRO A 148 6.98 11.43 -9.88
CA PRO A 148 7.47 10.19 -10.50
C PRO A 148 9.00 10.09 -10.53
N GLU A 149 9.70 11.22 -10.44
CA GLU A 149 11.16 11.32 -10.48
C GLU A 149 11.82 11.07 -9.11
N LYS A 150 11.06 10.94 -8.02
CA LYS A 150 11.66 10.58 -6.72
C LYS A 150 12.31 9.20 -6.82
N PRO A 151 13.62 9.07 -6.52
CA PRO A 151 14.32 7.80 -6.62
C PRO A 151 13.84 6.79 -5.57
N SER A 152 13.48 7.27 -4.39
CA SER A 152 12.95 6.47 -3.27
C SER A 152 11.76 7.14 -2.58
N TRP A 153 11.07 6.37 -1.75
CA TRP A 153 10.07 6.82 -0.80
C TRP A 153 10.51 6.46 0.61
N ASN A 154 10.43 7.39 1.55
CA ASN A 154 10.88 7.18 2.93
C ASN A 154 9.70 6.74 3.79
N LEU A 155 9.90 5.67 4.56
CA LEU A 155 8.91 5.14 5.50
C LEU A 155 9.51 5.21 6.91
N GLU A 156 8.85 5.95 7.80
CA GLU A 156 9.33 6.13 9.17
C GLU A 156 8.46 5.31 10.15
N PRO A 157 9.05 4.48 11.04
CA PRO A 157 8.29 3.63 11.97
C PRO A 157 7.41 4.40 12.98
N GLY A 158 7.78 5.64 13.30
CA GLY A 158 7.09 6.46 14.29
C GLY A 158 5.82 7.15 13.80
N ARG A 159 5.51 7.07 12.49
CA ARG A 159 4.40 7.81 11.88
C ARG A 159 3.06 7.17 12.26
N PRO A 160 2.06 7.98 12.67
CA PRO A 160 0.77 7.44 13.08
C PRO A 160 -0.01 6.89 11.89
N VAL A 161 -0.84 5.87 12.14
CA VAL A 161 -1.91 5.49 11.22
C VAL A 161 -3.03 6.52 11.36
N VAL A 162 -3.36 7.20 10.25
CA VAL A 162 -4.41 8.22 10.17
C VAL A 162 -5.42 7.84 9.08
N THR A 163 -6.45 8.64 8.89
CA THR A 163 -7.37 8.46 7.75
C THR A 163 -6.61 8.62 6.43
N GLU A 164 -7.14 8.05 5.35
CA GLU A 164 -6.50 8.15 4.04
C GLU A 164 -6.44 9.62 3.55
N GLU A 165 -7.49 10.39 3.83
CA GLU A 165 -7.55 11.82 3.53
C GLU A 165 -6.47 12.60 4.28
N ASP A 166 -6.26 12.31 5.57
CA ASP A 166 -5.20 12.94 6.38
C ASP A 166 -3.81 12.51 5.90
N MET A 167 -3.62 11.23 5.53
CA MET A 167 -2.36 10.71 4.99
C MET A 167 -1.98 11.45 3.70
N ILE A 168 -2.93 11.62 2.77
CA ILE A 168 -2.72 12.36 1.52
C ILE A 168 -2.52 13.86 1.80
N GLY A 169 -3.31 14.44 2.71
CA GLY A 169 -3.20 15.85 3.12
C GLY A 169 -1.84 16.19 3.72
N ALA A 170 -1.22 15.24 4.43
CA ALA A 170 0.13 15.31 4.95
C ALA A 170 1.21 14.82 3.94
N ARG A 171 0.87 14.67 2.65
CA ARG A 171 1.79 14.23 1.59
C ARG A 171 2.48 12.90 1.89
N CYS A 172 1.71 11.94 2.38
CA CYS A 172 2.16 10.62 2.82
C CYS A 172 3.08 10.65 4.06
N ASN A 173 3.18 11.78 4.76
CA ASN A 173 4.11 11.96 5.87
C ASN A 173 3.45 12.57 7.15
N PRO A 174 2.48 11.88 7.77
CA PRO A 174 1.69 12.44 8.87
C PRO A 174 2.46 12.50 10.20
N GLY A 175 1.98 13.29 11.15
CA GLY A 175 2.55 13.32 12.51
C GLY A 175 3.64 14.38 12.69
N PHE A 176 4.90 13.96 12.84
CA PHE A 176 6.02 14.85 13.19
C PHE A 176 6.62 15.57 11.97
N ALA A 177 7.68 16.36 12.17
CA ALA A 177 8.34 17.09 11.08
C ALA A 177 8.96 16.14 10.04
N GLU A 178 9.08 16.59 8.79
CA GLU A 178 9.78 15.81 7.76
C GLU A 178 11.30 15.83 8.01
N GLU A 179 11.97 14.84 7.44
CA GLU A 179 13.43 14.76 7.38
C GLU A 179 13.95 15.84 6.42
N TYR A 180 15.01 16.57 6.81
CA TYR A 180 15.62 17.64 6.02
C TYR A 180 16.92 17.21 5.33
#